data_AF-A0A345H357-F1
#
_entry.id   AF-A0A345H357-F1
#
_cell.length_a   1.000
_cell.length_b   1.000
_cell.length_c   1.000
_cell.angle_alpha   90.00
_cell.angle_beta   90.00
_cell.angle_gamma   90.00
#
_symmetry.space_group_name_H-M   'P 1'
#
loop_
_entity.id
_entity.type
_entity.pdbx_description
1 polymer ?
#
loop_
_entity_poly.entity_id
_entity_poly.type
_entity_poly.pdbx_seq_one_letter_code
_entity_poly.pdbx_strand_id
1 'polypeptide(L)'
;MLNIKRLFTLFCVCAITFSFAQEKVQLKPIDQVDVSQLTKDIQIVKKDKDNFKMVWWIPTEYWKVVMNGSNIVRAEDVDVLTESLDEYILIGSLHAELTQFGDFKPKYQILQLQDSQGNIYKELKKSEISSEYMEMLSSLKPSMTQTLGNFGKQLEFHVFEKTGKDGKLLAPINDYGVLTVLLNGNTSFKFKLPLASMVEEKVCPTDDELLNGNWKFCPWHGKKLKLQTK
;
A
#
# COMPACT_ATOMS: atom_id res chain seq x y z
N MET A 1 -38.00 -12.81 -55.87
CA MET A 1 -38.35 -13.19 -54.49
C MET A 1 -37.39 -14.29 -54.05
N LEU A 2 -36.31 -13.93 -53.36
CA LEU A 2 -35.31 -14.84 -52.81
C LEU A 2 -35.28 -14.62 -51.28
N ASN A 3 -35.31 -15.72 -50.54
CA ASN A 3 -35.69 -15.82 -49.13
C ASN A 3 -34.89 -14.93 -48.15
N ILE A 4 -35.57 -13.98 -47.52
CA ILE A 4 -35.14 -13.16 -46.37
C ILE A 4 -34.73 -13.97 -45.13
N LYS A 5 -34.98 -15.29 -45.11
CA LYS A 5 -34.72 -16.16 -43.95
C LYS A 5 -33.26 -16.66 -43.82
N ARG A 6 -32.34 -16.27 -44.71
CA ARG A 6 -30.92 -16.70 -44.65
C ARG A 6 -29.91 -15.59 -44.40
N LEU A 7 -30.36 -14.35 -44.19
CA LEU A 7 -29.50 -13.21 -43.87
C LEU A 7 -29.33 -12.95 -42.36
N PHE A 8 -29.97 -13.76 -41.51
CA PHE A 8 -29.90 -13.64 -40.04
C PHE A 8 -29.01 -14.70 -39.37
N THR A 9 -28.34 -15.55 -40.14
CA THR A 9 -27.58 -16.70 -39.62
C THR A 9 -26.07 -16.57 -39.80
N LEU A 10 -25.54 -15.34 -39.80
CA LEU A 10 -24.10 -15.09 -39.82
C LEU A 10 -23.70 -13.83 -39.02
N PHE A 11 -24.38 -13.58 -37.90
CA PHE A 11 -24.01 -12.53 -36.94
C PHE A 11 -24.05 -13.05 -35.49
N CYS A 12 -23.45 -14.23 -35.26
CA CYS A 12 -23.51 -14.86 -33.93
C CYS A 12 -22.23 -15.60 -33.52
N VAL A 13 -21.10 -15.37 -34.17
CA VAL A 13 -19.86 -16.09 -33.86
C VAL A 13 -18.83 -15.15 -33.23
N CYS A 14 -18.66 -15.34 -31.93
CA CYS A 14 -17.49 -15.00 -31.13
C CYS A 14 -17.25 -13.52 -30.78
N ALA A 15 -18.23 -12.90 -30.12
CA ALA A 15 -17.87 -12.05 -28.99
C ALA A 15 -17.37 -12.97 -27.85
N ILE A 16 -16.11 -13.43 -27.95
CA ILE A 16 -15.41 -13.99 -26.80
C ILE A 16 -15.14 -12.78 -25.90
N THR A 17 -16.13 -12.41 -25.09
CA THR A 17 -15.87 -11.63 -23.90
C THR A 17 -15.01 -12.52 -23.03
N PHE A 18 -13.68 -12.38 -23.16
CA PHE A 18 -12.78 -12.73 -22.08
C PHE A 18 -13.18 -11.83 -20.92
N SER A 19 -14.19 -12.25 -20.15
CA SER A 19 -14.31 -11.85 -18.76
C SER A 19 -13.05 -12.38 -18.11
N PHE A 20 -11.99 -11.59 -18.14
CA PHE A 20 -10.94 -11.66 -17.16
C PHE A 20 -11.66 -11.52 -15.82
N ALA A 21 -12.01 -12.65 -15.21
CA ALA A 21 -12.49 -12.67 -13.85
C ALA A 21 -11.34 -12.07 -13.03
N GLN A 22 -11.47 -10.78 -12.71
CA GLN A 22 -10.53 -10.06 -11.89
C GLN A 22 -10.42 -10.86 -10.59
N GLU A 23 -9.23 -11.38 -10.32
CA GLU A 23 -9.00 -12.27 -9.19
C GLU A 23 -9.30 -11.48 -7.92
N LYS A 24 -10.45 -11.77 -7.31
CA LYS A 24 -10.94 -11.02 -6.15
C LYS A 24 -10.07 -11.35 -4.95
N VAL A 25 -9.28 -10.38 -4.52
CA VAL A 25 -8.56 -10.43 -3.25
C VAL A 25 -9.59 -10.35 -2.13
N GLN A 26 -9.51 -11.27 -1.16
CA GLN A 26 -10.37 -11.27 0.01
C GLN A 26 -9.62 -10.59 1.17
N LEU A 27 -10.06 -9.39 1.51
CA LEU A 27 -9.52 -8.63 2.64
C LEU A 27 -10.03 -9.22 3.95
N LYS A 28 -9.17 -9.20 4.97
CA LYS A 28 -9.58 -9.47 6.36
C LYS A 28 -10.47 -8.33 6.86
N PRO A 29 -11.46 -8.63 7.73
CA PRO A 29 -12.09 -7.61 8.56
C PRO A 29 -11.04 -6.80 9.33
N ILE A 30 -11.24 -5.49 9.50
CA ILE A 30 -10.27 -4.57 10.11
C ILE A 30 -9.90 -4.98 11.54
N ASP A 31 -10.85 -5.51 12.31
CA ASP A 31 -10.68 -6.02 13.67
C ASP A 31 -9.85 -7.32 13.76
N GLN A 32 -9.62 -7.99 12.63
CA GLN A 32 -8.80 -9.21 12.53
C GLN A 32 -7.39 -8.93 11.98
N VAL A 33 -7.07 -7.68 11.65
CA VAL A 33 -5.75 -7.31 11.14
C VAL A 33 -4.77 -7.14 12.31
N ASP A 34 -3.68 -7.92 12.30
CA ASP A 34 -2.60 -7.77 13.27
C ASP A 34 -1.78 -6.51 12.98
N VAL A 35 -1.79 -5.55 13.92
CA VAL A 35 -1.08 -4.27 13.81
C VAL A 35 0.43 -4.46 13.62
N SER A 36 1.04 -5.45 14.26
CA SER A 36 2.49 -5.72 14.18
C SER A 36 2.86 -6.25 12.79
N GLN A 37 2.06 -7.16 12.24
CA GLN A 37 2.25 -7.67 10.88
C GLN A 37 2.00 -6.58 9.84
N LEU A 38 0.95 -5.76 10.01
CA LEU A 38 0.71 -4.62 9.14
C LEU A 38 1.87 -3.64 9.16
N THR A 39 2.39 -3.31 10.35
CA THR A 39 3.55 -2.42 10.50
C THR A 39 4.77 -2.96 9.75
N LYS A 40 5.04 -4.27 9.83
CA LYS A 40 6.14 -4.91 9.08
C LYS A 40 5.94 -4.85 7.57
N ASP A 41 4.71 -5.00 7.10
CA ASP A 41 4.37 -4.96 5.67
C ASP A 41 4.56 -3.56 5.07
N ILE A 42 4.30 -2.51 5.86
CA ILE A 42 4.32 -1.12 5.41
C ILE A 42 5.58 -0.35 5.80
N GLN A 43 6.49 -0.93 6.58
CA GLN A 43 7.78 -0.36 6.93
C GLN A 43 8.93 -1.20 6.39
N ILE A 44 9.75 -0.60 5.53
CA ILE A 44 10.96 -1.24 5.02
C ILE A 44 12.18 -0.48 5.52
N VAL A 45 13.03 -1.20 6.26
CA VAL A 45 14.31 -0.70 6.77
C VAL A 45 15.45 -1.31 5.96
N LYS A 46 16.39 -0.49 5.52
CA LYS A 46 17.67 -0.88 4.93
C LYS A 46 18.79 -0.28 5.76
N LYS A 47 19.64 -1.13 6.33
CA LYS A 47 20.80 -0.73 7.11
C LYS A 47 22.06 -1.27 6.45
N ASP A 48 23.02 -0.38 6.20
CA ASP A 48 24.37 -0.73 5.76
C ASP A 48 25.38 -0.04 6.70
N LYS A 49 26.03 -0.82 7.55
CA LYS A 49 26.84 -0.33 8.68
C LYS A 49 26.04 0.69 9.51
N ASP A 50 26.51 1.94 9.56
CA ASP A 50 25.87 3.04 10.27
C ASP A 50 24.88 3.82 9.40
N ASN A 51 24.82 3.56 8.09
CA ASN A 51 23.83 4.16 7.21
C ASN A 51 22.48 3.45 7.39
N PHE A 52 21.49 4.21 7.85
CA PHE A 52 20.14 3.73 8.10
C PHE A 52 19.17 4.45 7.18
N LYS A 53 18.38 3.68 6.43
CA LYS A 53 17.32 4.16 5.56
C LYS A 53 16.02 3.44 5.90
N MET A 54 14.94 4.18 6.09
CA MET A 54 13.62 3.63 6.32
C MET A 54 12.62 4.36 5.44
N VAL A 55 11.70 3.59 4.88
CA VAL A 55 10.49 4.09 4.24
C VAL A 55 9.30 3.43 4.92
N TRP A 56 8.35 4.24 5.34
CA TRP A 56 7.09 3.85 5.92
C TRP A 56 5.97 4.35 5.02
N TRP A 57 5.33 3.44 4.29
CA TRP A 57 4.08 3.78 3.60
C TRP A 57 2.96 3.78 4.64
N ILE A 58 2.17 4.85 4.70
CA ILE A 58 1.11 4.99 5.70
C ILE A 58 -0.23 4.99 4.97
N PRO A 59 -0.76 3.81 4.59
CA PRO A 59 -2.04 3.72 3.90
C PRO A 59 -3.20 4.14 4.83
N THR A 60 -4.30 4.59 4.26
CA THR A 60 -5.53 4.94 5.00
C THR A 60 -5.97 3.81 5.94
N GLU A 61 -5.86 2.57 5.49
CA GLU A 61 -6.23 1.37 6.25
C GLU A 61 -5.39 1.19 7.52
N TYR A 62 -4.14 1.66 7.55
CA TYR A 62 -3.32 1.61 8.77
C TYR A 62 -4.00 2.35 9.92
N TRP A 63 -4.55 3.54 9.64
CA TRP A 63 -5.25 4.35 10.63
C TRP A 63 -6.52 3.68 11.13
N LYS A 64 -7.29 3.06 10.23
CA LYS A 64 -8.46 2.26 10.59
C LYS A 64 -8.09 1.14 11.55
N VAL A 65 -7.02 0.41 11.26
CA VAL A 65 -6.56 -0.73 12.08
C VAL A 65 -6.07 -0.25 13.46
N VAL A 66 -5.22 0.78 13.54
CA VAL A 66 -4.69 1.23 14.85
C VAL A 66 -5.71 1.96 15.70
N MET A 67 -6.66 2.69 15.09
CA MET A 67 -7.69 3.42 15.84
C MET A 67 -8.81 2.50 16.30
N ASN A 68 -9.21 1.50 15.50
CA ASN A 68 -10.23 0.51 15.90
C ASN A 68 -9.78 -0.35 17.09
N GLY A 69 -8.46 -0.57 17.24
CA GLY A 69 -7.88 -1.22 18.42
C GLY A 69 -7.78 -0.32 19.66
N SER A 70 -8.10 0.97 19.55
CA SER A 70 -8.00 1.94 20.65
C SER A 70 -9.39 2.29 21.19
N ASN A 71 -9.62 2.13 22.50
CA ASN A 71 -10.84 2.61 23.17
C ASN A 71 -10.89 4.15 23.31
N ILE A 72 -10.06 4.87 22.56
CA ILE A 72 -9.78 6.30 22.74
C ILE A 72 -10.57 7.14 21.72
N VAL A 73 -10.85 6.60 20.53
CA VAL A 73 -11.54 7.29 19.43
C VAL A 73 -12.85 6.56 19.13
N ARG A 74 -13.96 7.28 18.99
CA ARG A 74 -15.24 6.67 18.57
C ARG A 74 -15.14 6.25 17.10
N ALA A 75 -15.77 5.13 16.74
CA ALA A 75 -15.74 4.62 15.37
C ALA A 75 -16.16 5.67 14.32
N GLU A 76 -17.17 6.48 14.65
CA GLU A 76 -17.68 7.57 13.80
C GLU A 76 -16.61 8.66 13.52
N ASP A 77 -15.70 8.91 14.46
CA ASP A 77 -14.62 9.89 14.31
C ASP A 77 -13.42 9.30 13.52
N VAL A 78 -13.28 7.97 13.49
CA VAL A 78 -12.24 7.27 12.72
C VAL A 78 -12.50 7.41 11.23
N ASP A 79 -13.74 7.24 10.80
CA ASP A 79 -14.09 7.30 9.38
C ASP A 79 -13.83 8.70 8.81
N VAL A 80 -14.28 9.76 9.49
CA VAL A 80 -14.03 11.16 9.09
C VAL A 80 -12.54 11.45 8.96
N LEU A 81 -11.74 11.06 9.96
CA LEU A 81 -10.29 11.29 9.96
C LEU A 81 -9.61 10.50 8.83
N THR A 82 -10.06 9.28 8.58
CA THR A 82 -9.51 8.45 7.50
C THR A 82 -9.92 8.94 6.11
N GLU A 83 -11.09 9.53 5.94
CA GLU A 83 -11.51 10.15 4.67
C GLU A 83 -10.59 11.31 4.28
N SER A 84 -10.25 12.19 5.23
CA SER A 84 -9.29 13.26 4.98
C SER A 84 -7.88 12.72 4.68
N LEU A 85 -7.49 11.60 5.30
CA LEU A 85 -6.20 10.94 5.02
C LEU A 85 -6.14 10.25 3.65
N ASP A 86 -7.30 9.92 3.08
CA ASP A 86 -7.43 9.15 1.85
C ASP A 86 -7.22 9.99 0.58
N GLU A 87 -7.05 11.31 0.70
CA GLU A 87 -6.84 12.23 -0.42
C GLU A 87 -5.49 11.99 -1.12
N TYR A 88 -4.46 11.61 -0.36
CA TYR A 88 -3.07 11.50 -0.84
C TYR A 88 -2.39 10.20 -0.40
N ILE A 89 -1.27 9.88 -1.05
CA ILE A 89 -0.35 8.86 -0.52
C ILE A 89 0.64 9.53 0.43
N LEU A 90 0.64 9.06 1.68
CA LEU A 90 1.56 9.49 2.71
C LEU A 90 2.73 8.51 2.86
N ILE A 91 3.95 9.03 2.75
CA ILE A 91 5.18 8.29 3.01
C ILE A 91 5.97 8.97 4.12
N GLY A 92 6.24 8.26 5.21
CA GLY A 92 7.28 8.62 6.16
C GLY A 92 8.65 8.13 5.68
N SER A 93 9.70 8.91 5.82
CA SER A 93 11.05 8.42 5.57
C SER A 93 12.08 8.96 6.55
N LEU A 94 13.15 8.19 6.68
CA LEU A 94 14.30 8.52 7.49
C LEU A 94 15.54 8.01 6.77
N HIS A 95 16.45 8.92 6.44
CA HIS A 95 17.79 8.62 5.95
C HIS A 95 18.79 9.27 6.88
N ALA A 96 19.55 8.48 7.62
CA ALA A 96 20.45 8.99 8.65
C ALA A 96 21.70 8.12 8.81
N GLU A 97 22.72 8.67 9.44
CA GLU A 97 23.84 7.92 10.01
C GLU A 97 23.65 7.72 11.51
N LEU A 98 23.79 6.49 11.99
CA LEU A 98 23.88 6.22 13.42
C LEU A 98 25.26 6.65 13.91
N THR A 99 25.29 7.54 14.89
CA THR A 99 26.53 7.99 15.52
C THR A 99 26.98 6.98 16.59
N GLN A 100 28.27 7.03 16.95
CA GLN A 100 28.84 6.22 18.03
C GLN A 100 28.15 6.40 19.40
N PHE A 101 27.40 7.49 19.59
CA PHE A 101 26.66 7.79 20.82
C PHE A 101 25.18 7.36 20.74
N GLY A 102 24.76 6.71 19.66
CA GLY A 102 23.38 6.24 19.47
C GLY A 102 22.42 7.29 18.91
N ASP A 103 22.89 8.50 18.61
CA ASP A 103 22.10 9.53 17.93
C ASP A 103 22.08 9.36 16.41
N PHE A 104 21.11 9.97 15.74
CA PHE A 104 20.98 9.98 14.28
C PHE A 104 21.46 11.31 13.70
N LYS A 105 22.35 11.25 12.72
CA LYS A 105 22.71 12.39 11.87
C LYS A 105 21.92 12.31 10.55
N PRO A 106 20.91 13.16 10.34
CA PRO A 106 20.11 13.11 9.12
C PRO A 106 20.97 13.33 7.87
N LYS A 107 20.58 12.65 6.79
CA LYS A 107 21.16 12.74 5.46
C LYS A 107 20.11 13.24 4.49
N TYR A 108 20.58 13.85 3.41
CA TYR A 108 19.71 14.33 2.36
C TYR A 108 18.84 13.21 1.77
N GLN A 109 17.57 13.51 1.56
CA GLN A 109 16.60 12.61 0.97
C GLN A 109 15.65 13.34 0.03
N ILE A 110 15.49 12.78 -1.16
CA ILE A 110 14.36 13.04 -2.06
C ILE A 110 13.64 11.72 -2.25
N LEU A 111 12.31 11.74 -2.13
CA LEU A 111 11.48 10.60 -2.49
C LEU A 111 10.77 10.80 -3.82
N GLN A 112 10.57 9.68 -4.51
CA GLN A 112 9.74 9.58 -5.69
C GLN A 112 8.96 8.27 -5.61
N LEU A 113 7.74 8.24 -6.15
CA LEU A 113 7.04 6.98 -6.40
C LEU A 113 7.30 6.52 -7.82
N GLN A 114 7.30 5.20 -8.00
CA GLN A 114 7.36 4.56 -9.31
C GLN A 114 6.23 3.53 -9.42
N ASP A 115 5.45 3.62 -10.49
CA ASP A 115 4.40 2.64 -10.81
C ASP A 115 4.96 1.42 -11.56
N SER A 116 4.09 0.44 -11.82
CA SER A 116 4.46 -0.80 -12.51
C SER A 116 4.90 -0.61 -13.96
N GLN A 117 4.56 0.53 -14.58
CA GLN A 117 4.92 0.93 -15.93
C GLN A 117 6.24 1.71 -15.96
N GLY A 118 6.81 2.02 -14.79
CA GLY A 118 8.05 2.76 -14.64
C GLY A 118 7.87 4.28 -14.62
N ASN A 119 6.64 4.80 -14.64
CA ASN A 119 6.41 6.24 -14.52
C ASN A 119 6.83 6.72 -13.14
N ILE A 120 7.42 7.92 -13.10
CA ILE A 120 7.93 8.53 -11.87
C ILE A 120 7.00 9.66 -11.44
N TYR A 121 6.63 9.64 -10.16
CA TYR A 121 5.82 10.65 -9.50
C TYR A 121 6.65 11.34 -8.43
N LYS A 122 6.65 12.68 -8.45
CA LYS A 122 7.39 13.49 -7.50
C LYS A 122 6.52 13.83 -6.31
N GLU A 123 7.18 14.14 -5.20
CA GLU A 123 6.51 14.71 -4.03
C GLU A 123 5.78 16.00 -4.41
N LEU A 124 4.59 16.18 -3.86
CA LEU A 124 3.77 17.37 -4.03
C LEU A 124 4.40 18.55 -3.30
N LYS A 125 4.30 19.74 -3.89
CA LYS A 125 4.60 20.99 -3.19
C LYS A 125 3.49 21.28 -2.20
N LYS A 126 3.82 22.02 -1.14
CA LYS A 126 2.84 22.47 -0.15
C LYS A 126 1.63 23.21 -0.75
N SER A 127 1.82 23.92 -1.87
CA SER A 127 0.74 24.62 -2.57
C SER A 127 -0.23 23.70 -3.34
N GLU A 128 0.16 22.45 -3.54
CA GLU A 128 -0.62 21.41 -4.24
C GLU A 128 -1.36 20.50 -3.26
N ILE A 129 -1.14 20.69 -1.94
CA ILE A 129 -1.75 19.90 -0.88
C ILE A 129 -2.87 20.73 -0.24
N SER A 130 -4.02 20.12 0.03
CA SER A 130 -5.13 20.79 0.71
C SER A 130 -4.71 21.35 2.08
N SER A 131 -5.25 22.52 2.44
CA SER A 131 -4.93 23.18 3.73
C SER A 131 -5.28 22.29 4.92
N GLU A 132 -6.41 21.60 4.84
CA GLU A 132 -6.88 20.65 5.85
C GLU A 132 -5.87 19.52 6.08
N TYR A 133 -5.37 18.91 5.00
CA TYR A 133 -4.37 17.85 5.10
C TYR A 133 -3.05 18.35 5.69
N MET A 134 -2.63 19.57 5.35
CA MET A 134 -1.43 20.20 5.90
C MET A 134 -1.55 20.49 7.41
N GLU A 135 -2.72 20.95 7.87
CA GLU A 135 -2.99 21.17 9.30
C GLU A 135 -2.97 19.84 10.08
N MET A 136 -3.56 18.79 9.52
CA MET A 136 -3.52 17.45 10.09
C MET A 136 -2.08 16.92 10.18
N LEU A 137 -1.28 16.98 9.10
CA LEU A 137 0.12 16.56 9.12
C LEU A 137 0.95 17.31 10.16
N SER A 138 0.68 18.61 10.32
CA SER A 138 1.33 19.46 11.32
C SER A 138 1.04 19.02 12.75
N SER A 139 -0.15 18.46 12.98
CA SER A 139 -0.56 17.87 14.26
C SER A 139 0.00 16.46 14.47
N LEU A 140 0.20 15.71 13.39
CA LEU A 140 0.67 14.32 13.44
C LEU A 140 2.16 14.21 13.82
N LYS A 141 3.01 15.09 13.29
CA LYS A 141 4.47 15.02 13.51
C LYS A 141 4.89 15.13 14.99
N PRO A 142 4.31 16.05 15.80
CA PRO A 142 4.57 16.09 17.24
C PRO A 142 4.15 14.81 17.96
N SER A 143 2.97 14.25 17.63
CA SER A 143 2.49 12.99 18.22
C SER A 143 3.45 11.82 17.93
N MET A 144 3.90 11.70 16.68
CA MET A 144 4.89 10.69 16.30
C MET A 144 6.24 10.89 17.00
N THR A 145 6.66 12.14 17.20
CA THR A 145 7.88 12.46 17.95
C THR A 145 7.75 12.06 19.42
N GLN A 146 6.58 12.26 20.03
CA GLN A 146 6.32 11.88 21.42
C GLN A 146 6.38 10.35 21.60
N THR A 147 5.79 9.60 20.68
CA THR A 147 5.73 8.13 20.76
C THR A 147 7.02 7.44 20.32
N LEU A 148 7.66 7.92 19.25
CA LEU A 148 8.86 7.28 18.66
C LEU A 148 10.17 7.92 19.15
N GLY A 149 10.11 8.95 19.99
CA GLY A 149 11.28 9.62 20.54
C GLY A 149 12.21 10.20 19.47
N ASN A 150 13.51 9.92 19.57
CA ASN A 150 14.52 10.41 18.63
C ASN A 150 14.28 9.91 17.19
N PHE A 151 13.63 8.77 17.00
CA PHE A 151 13.28 8.28 15.68
C PHE A 151 12.21 9.16 15.03
N GLY A 152 11.15 9.49 15.78
CA GLY A 152 10.08 10.37 15.32
C GLY A 152 10.56 11.79 14.96
N LYS A 153 11.59 12.30 15.66
CA LYS A 153 12.22 13.59 15.33
C LYS A 153 12.83 13.62 13.92
N GLN A 154 13.37 12.49 13.48
CA GLN A 154 14.07 12.36 12.19
C GLN A 154 13.14 11.94 11.05
N LEU A 155 11.89 11.59 11.36
CA LEU A 155 10.91 11.22 10.37
C LEU A 155 10.48 12.45 9.56
N GLU A 156 10.60 12.37 8.26
CA GLU A 156 10.03 13.33 7.31
C GLU A 156 8.83 12.72 6.62
N PHE A 157 7.78 13.52 6.44
CA PHE A 157 6.58 13.13 5.71
C PHE A 157 6.63 13.70 4.31
N HIS A 158 6.31 12.86 3.35
CA HIS A 158 6.26 13.16 1.93
C HIS A 158 4.88 12.80 1.41
N VAL A 159 4.29 13.72 0.65
CA VAL A 159 2.91 13.60 0.15
C VAL A 159 2.94 13.46 -1.36
N PHE A 160 2.17 12.50 -1.88
CA PHE A 160 2.10 12.21 -3.30
C PHE A 160 0.65 12.15 -3.76
N GLU A 161 0.44 12.41 -5.04
CA GLU A 161 -0.82 12.11 -5.71
C GLU A 161 -1.24 10.67 -5.46
N LYS A 162 -2.52 10.47 -5.19
CA LYS A 162 -3.08 9.12 -5.02
C LYS A 162 -3.16 8.36 -6.33
N THR A 163 -3.40 9.10 -7.42
CA THR A 163 -3.62 8.53 -8.75
C THR A 163 -2.46 8.82 -9.69
N GLY A 164 -2.22 7.87 -10.59
CA GLY A 164 -1.27 8.01 -11.68
C GLY A 164 -1.83 8.84 -12.83
N LYS A 165 -1.01 9.05 -13.86
CA LYS A 165 -1.42 9.79 -15.06
C LYS A 165 -2.56 9.12 -15.84
N ASP A 166 -2.76 7.82 -15.63
CA ASP A 166 -3.83 7.03 -16.22
C ASP A 166 -5.13 7.06 -15.38
N GLY A 167 -5.15 7.85 -14.30
CA GLY A 167 -6.28 7.98 -13.38
C GLY A 167 -6.44 6.81 -12.41
N LYS A 168 -5.55 5.81 -12.44
CA LYS A 168 -5.61 4.66 -11.53
C LYS A 168 -4.88 4.95 -10.24
N LEU A 169 -5.30 4.30 -9.15
CA LEU A 169 -4.58 4.36 -7.87
C LEU A 169 -3.14 3.84 -8.04
N LEU A 170 -2.17 4.56 -7.47
CA LEU A 170 -0.77 4.13 -7.49
C LEU A 170 -0.48 2.98 -6.52
N ALA A 171 -1.27 2.88 -5.44
CA ALA A 171 -1.10 1.88 -4.38
C ALA A 171 -2.43 1.25 -3.94
N PRO A 172 -3.17 0.55 -4.83
CA PRO A 172 -4.44 -0.08 -4.48
C PRO A 172 -4.21 -1.26 -3.52
N ILE A 173 -4.82 -1.22 -2.33
CA ILE A 173 -4.63 -2.24 -1.29
C ILE A 173 -5.18 -3.62 -1.67
N ASN A 174 -6.15 -3.64 -2.57
CA ASN A 174 -6.93 -4.81 -2.98
C ASN A 174 -6.53 -5.39 -4.34
N ASP A 175 -5.56 -4.78 -5.02
CA ASP A 175 -5.09 -5.24 -6.32
C ASP A 175 -3.66 -5.76 -6.24
N TYR A 176 -3.34 -6.68 -7.14
CA TYR A 176 -1.99 -7.19 -7.28
C TYR A 176 -1.09 -6.16 -7.95
N GLY A 177 0.04 -5.85 -7.32
CA GLY A 177 0.97 -4.87 -7.84
C GLY A 177 2.19 -4.67 -6.94
N VAL A 178 2.93 -3.60 -7.22
CA VAL A 178 4.05 -3.18 -6.39
C VAL A 178 4.03 -1.66 -6.31
N LEU A 179 3.91 -1.11 -5.11
CA LEU A 179 4.25 0.28 -4.85
C LEU A 179 5.77 0.37 -4.68
N THR A 180 6.43 1.16 -5.52
CA THR A 180 7.88 1.38 -5.40
C THR A 180 8.15 2.80 -4.95
N VAL A 181 8.86 2.95 -3.84
CA VAL A 181 9.41 4.23 -3.37
C VAL A 181 10.90 4.27 -3.70
N LEU A 182 11.34 5.32 -4.39
CA LEU A 182 12.72 5.58 -4.73
C LEU A 182 13.27 6.67 -3.82
N LEU A 183 14.28 6.34 -3.04
CA LEU A 183 15.08 7.30 -2.26
C LEU A 183 16.30 7.71 -3.08
N ASN A 184 16.46 9.01 -3.30
CA ASN A 184 17.55 9.63 -4.07
C ASN A 184 17.73 9.01 -5.47
N GLY A 185 16.63 8.53 -6.06
CA GLY A 185 16.59 7.93 -7.41
C GLY A 185 17.27 6.57 -7.57
N ASN A 186 18.03 6.08 -6.59
CA ASN A 186 18.86 4.86 -6.73
C ASN A 186 18.55 3.76 -5.71
N THR A 187 17.90 4.09 -4.59
CA THR A 187 17.58 3.12 -3.55
C THR A 187 16.08 2.84 -3.58
N SER A 188 15.69 1.66 -4.05
CA SER A 188 14.27 1.28 -4.15
C SER A 188 13.76 0.57 -2.90
N PHE A 189 12.53 0.87 -2.50
CA PHE A 189 11.77 0.20 -1.44
C PHE A 189 10.48 -0.29 -2.10
N LYS A 190 10.24 -1.61 -2.09
CA LYS A 190 9.17 -2.23 -2.86
C LYS A 190 8.15 -2.88 -1.93
N PHE A 191 6.96 -2.32 -1.89
CA PHE A 191 5.81 -2.84 -1.15
C PHE A 191 5.00 -3.73 -2.10
N LYS A 192 4.91 -5.03 -1.79
CA LYS A 192 4.11 -5.96 -2.58
C LYS A 192 2.64 -5.81 -2.23
N LEU A 193 1.79 -5.73 -3.26
CA LEU A 193 0.35 -5.60 -3.12
C LEU A 193 -0.36 -6.87 -3.62
N PRO A 194 -1.48 -7.27 -2.99
CA PRO A 194 -2.04 -6.69 -1.76
C PRO A 194 -1.12 -6.95 -0.54
N LEU A 195 -1.28 -6.18 0.54
CA LEU A 195 -0.50 -6.40 1.76
C LEU A 195 -0.89 -7.74 2.38
N ALA A 196 0.10 -8.56 2.75
CA ALA A 196 -0.10 -9.91 3.27
C ALA A 196 -0.93 -9.92 4.57
N SER A 197 -0.64 -8.97 5.45
CA SER A 197 -1.35 -8.73 6.71
C SER A 197 -2.83 -8.42 6.53
N MET A 198 -3.23 -7.82 5.40
CA MET A 198 -4.58 -7.34 5.11
C MET A 198 -5.47 -8.34 4.39
N VAL A 199 -4.93 -9.48 3.94
CA VAL A 199 -5.66 -10.47 3.13
C VAL A 199 -5.81 -11.78 3.88
N GLU A 200 -6.94 -12.46 3.67
CA GLU A 200 -7.14 -13.81 4.16
C GLU A 200 -6.09 -14.75 3.54
N GLU A 201 -5.58 -15.68 4.34
CA GLU A 201 -4.69 -16.74 3.85
C GLU A 201 -5.41 -17.58 2.79
N LYS A 202 -4.64 -18.20 1.89
CA LYS A 202 -5.16 -19.08 0.84
C LYS A 202 -4.67 -20.50 1.04
N VAL A 203 -5.38 -21.46 0.46
CA VAL A 203 -5.06 -22.89 0.57
C VAL A 203 -4.37 -23.38 -0.70
N CYS A 204 -3.31 -24.17 -0.53
CA CYS A 204 -2.70 -24.90 -1.64
C CYS A 204 -3.57 -26.12 -2.00
N PRO A 205 -3.98 -26.29 -3.28
CA PRO A 205 -4.91 -27.36 -3.65
C PRO A 205 -4.28 -28.76 -3.72
N THR A 206 -3.02 -28.92 -3.30
CA THR A 206 -2.27 -30.18 -3.42
C THR A 206 -2.12 -30.87 -2.06
N ASP A 207 -1.85 -30.08 -1.02
CA ASP A 207 -1.53 -30.53 0.35
C ASP A 207 -2.40 -29.83 1.41
N ASP A 208 -3.32 -28.95 0.99
CA ASP A 208 -4.20 -28.15 1.83
C ASP A 208 -3.48 -27.21 2.83
N GLU A 209 -2.21 -26.89 2.57
CA GLU A 209 -1.46 -25.96 3.43
C GLU A 209 -1.97 -24.52 3.29
N LEU A 210 -2.03 -23.81 4.43
CA LEU A 210 -2.36 -22.38 4.49
C LEU A 210 -1.15 -21.52 4.11
N LEU A 211 -1.38 -20.60 3.18
CA LEU A 211 -0.36 -19.78 2.56
C LEU A 211 -0.74 -18.32 2.50
N ASN A 212 0.27 -17.49 2.26
CA ASN A 212 0.10 -16.06 2.17
C ASN A 212 -0.96 -15.70 1.11
N GLY A 213 -1.98 -14.96 1.52
CA GLY A 213 -3.07 -14.53 0.64
C GLY A 213 -2.62 -13.63 -0.50
N ASN A 214 -1.48 -12.96 -0.34
CA ASN A 214 -0.90 -12.13 -1.39
C ASN A 214 -0.15 -12.93 -2.47
N TRP A 215 -0.14 -14.26 -2.39
CA TRP A 215 0.37 -15.13 -3.45
C TRP A 215 -0.76 -15.58 -4.39
N LYS A 216 -0.40 -15.74 -5.67
CA LYS A 216 -1.29 -16.33 -6.69
C LYS A 216 -1.09 -17.83 -6.81
N PHE A 217 0.13 -18.32 -6.60
CA PHE A 217 0.52 -19.71 -6.78
C PHE A 217 1.27 -20.21 -5.55
N CYS A 218 1.11 -21.49 -5.26
CA CYS A 218 1.91 -22.19 -4.26
C CYS A 218 3.38 -22.18 -4.69
N PRO A 219 4.32 -21.75 -3.83
CA PRO A 219 5.74 -21.69 -4.18
C PRO A 219 6.38 -23.07 -4.32
N TRP A 220 5.76 -24.12 -3.77
CA TRP A 220 6.29 -25.49 -3.80
C TRP A 220 5.70 -26.30 -4.94
N HIS A 221 4.38 -26.27 -5.09
CA HIS A 221 3.64 -27.10 -6.05
C HIS A 221 3.31 -26.37 -7.36
N GLY A 222 3.51 -25.05 -7.44
CA GLY A 222 3.22 -24.24 -8.62
C GLY A 222 1.72 -24.15 -8.98
N LYS A 223 0.83 -24.73 -8.18
CA LYS A 223 -0.62 -24.70 -8.39
C LYS A 223 -1.21 -23.38 -7.92
N LYS A 224 -2.28 -22.92 -8.60
CA LYS A 224 -3.01 -21.71 -8.22
C LYS A 224 -3.64 -21.91 -6.84
N LEU A 225 -3.42 -20.95 -5.95
CA LEU A 225 -4.00 -20.98 -4.61
C LEU A 225 -5.50 -20.70 -4.64
N LYS A 226 -6.24 -21.34 -3.74
CA LYS A 226 -7.69 -21.17 -3.60
C LYS A 226 -8.01 -20.39 -2.34
N LEU A 227 -9.11 -19.64 -2.35
CA LEU A 227 -9.67 -19.09 -1.12
C LEU A 227 -10.06 -20.24 -0.18
N GLN A 228 -10.02 -19.96 1.11
CA GLN A 228 -10.50 -20.89 2.12
C GLN A 228 -12.00 -21.13 1.87
N THR A 229 -12.42 -22.40 1.80
CA THR A 229 -13.83 -22.75 1.83
C THR A 229 -14.31 -22.58 3.27
N LYS A 230 -15.16 -21.58 3.53
CA LYS A 230 -15.84 -21.44 4.84
C LYS A 230 -16.92 -22.49 4.98
#